data_AF-A0A8S2CXX0-F1
#
_entry.id   AF-A0A8S2CXX0-F1
#
_cell.length_a   1.000
_cell.length_b   1.000
_cell.length_c   1.000
_cell.angle_alpha   90.00
_cell.angle_beta   90.00
_cell.angle_gamma   90.00
#
_symmetry.space_group_name_H-M   'P 1'
#
loop_
_entity.id
_entity.type
_entity.pdbx_description
1 polymer ?
#
loop_
_entity_poly.entity_id
_entity_poly.type
_entity_poly.pdbx_seq_one_letter_code
_entity_poly.pdbx_strand_id
1 'polypeptide(L)'
;MNVNRLMASFDNSKNAISTPHPITVKKFEILASLVELEKPAVVVITETWLDDTVLDSELLLNGFQVPLRRDRVGKKGGGILIYVRNNLSCKQLTEFDNADFETLFCSIQFSKSKTILLSACYRPDWIDIGDFIVHLDTVLTDIRSNNCYKNTDLVFLGDFNAHCYEWCPTKASTLEGKKLYEFANDVQLFQIVEKPTRPKSSTGLDLIFLDNLNLVEKIEILPELCCTCDHNVVKFSINIAQLSVTQYSRKIYDYRRANWDVFRDKLAELDWYELVEDGGLDNSVLLVEKMILWIADFVVPHKIIVVKSNDCPWHGDSTINQLIAIVHEILLAFDNSERVLSVFLDFRKAFDTVMHKGLLVKLKAKGLPPSSVNWFESYLLNREIVTTVDGITSSARIVDRGVPQGSVLRPLLFLIFIDDLGDNVSATMRLFADDASLYRVTEENDIRKVIDQVNKDLLLIYGWSITWKLYLNIDKCKAMIFSTRERNTLASLPPVEGFHIHQSTTIGVEMETSGVGSSGNGDSTVVATNGILTETSSGGCGACGSGLVNDFRRIKGVKWRF
;
A
#
# COMPACT_ATOMS: atom_id res chain seq x y z
N MET A 1 -3.17 -15.92 12.64
CA MET A 1 -2.62 -14.59 12.99
C MET A 1 -3.73 -13.82 13.67
N ASN A 2 -3.52 -13.40 14.92
CA ASN A 2 -4.50 -12.58 15.64
C ASN A 2 -4.22 -11.09 15.38
N VAL A 3 -5.22 -10.33 14.91
CA VAL A 3 -5.04 -8.92 14.48
C VAL A 3 -5.71 -7.91 15.43
N ASN A 4 -6.54 -8.36 16.38
CA ASN A 4 -7.27 -7.51 17.31
C ASN A 4 -7.90 -6.28 16.61
N ARG A 5 -8.88 -6.52 15.73
CA ARG A 5 -9.59 -5.56 14.86
C ARG A 5 -8.91 -5.29 13.51
N LEU A 6 -9.46 -5.81 12.42
CA LEU A 6 -8.92 -5.71 11.06
C LEU A 6 -9.28 -4.39 10.36
N MET A 7 -10.50 -3.90 10.59
CA MET A 7 -11.03 -2.63 10.06
C MET A 7 -11.54 -1.75 11.22
N ALA A 8 -11.24 -0.45 11.18
CA ALA A 8 -11.81 0.49 12.13
C ALA A 8 -13.25 0.85 11.70
N SER A 9 -14.27 0.32 12.38
CA SER A 9 -15.64 0.81 12.23
C SER A 9 -15.74 2.29 12.66
N PHE A 10 -16.37 3.11 11.82
CA PHE A 10 -16.86 4.44 12.21
C PHE A 10 -18.03 4.24 13.18
N ASP A 11 -17.83 4.55 14.45
CA ASP A 11 -18.88 4.46 15.47
C ASP A 11 -19.83 5.66 15.32
N ASN A 12 -20.95 5.48 14.61
CA ASN A 12 -21.95 6.51 14.34
C ASN A 12 -22.84 6.85 15.56
N SER A 13 -22.54 6.34 16.76
CA SER A 13 -23.42 6.50 17.94
C SER A 13 -22.99 7.57 18.95
N LYS A 14 -22.04 8.46 18.62
CA LYS A 14 -21.71 9.61 19.48
C LYS A 14 -21.76 10.91 18.70
N ASN A 15 -22.85 11.66 18.91
CA ASN A 15 -22.92 13.09 18.68
C ASN A 15 -21.86 13.80 19.55
N ALA A 16 -20.63 13.84 19.09
CA ALA A 16 -19.62 14.76 19.56
C ALA A 16 -18.69 15.05 18.38
N ILE A 17 -18.61 16.33 18.02
CA ILE A 17 -17.64 16.87 17.08
C ILE A 17 -16.25 16.63 17.68
N SER A 18 -15.65 15.48 17.38
CA SER A 18 -14.24 15.21 17.65
C SER A 18 -13.59 14.82 16.33
N THR A 19 -12.69 15.68 15.87
CA THR A 19 -11.80 15.48 14.73
C THR A 19 -11.14 14.09 14.76
N PRO A 20 -11.07 13.37 13.63
CA PRO A 20 -10.44 12.05 13.59
C PRO A 20 -8.94 12.17 13.91
N HIS A 21 -8.46 11.35 14.86
CA HIS A 21 -7.05 11.32 15.25
C HIS A 21 -6.15 10.77 14.12
N PRO A 22 -4.89 11.27 13.96
CA PRO A 22 -4.08 11.07 12.76
C PRO A 22 -3.29 9.74 12.68
N ILE A 23 -3.45 8.81 13.62
CA ILE A 23 -2.63 7.58 13.72
C ILE A 23 -3.53 6.34 13.71
N THR A 24 -4.45 6.28 12.76
CA THR A 24 -5.22 5.05 12.51
C THR A 24 -4.65 4.41 11.24
N VAL A 25 -3.48 3.76 11.36
CA VAL A 25 -2.96 2.94 10.28
C VAL A 25 -3.98 1.83 10.01
N LYS A 26 -4.48 1.71 8.78
CA LYS A 26 -5.43 0.66 8.42
C LYS A 26 -4.68 -0.68 8.51
N LYS A 27 -4.89 -1.45 9.57
CA LYS A 27 -4.24 -2.77 9.83
C LYS A 27 -4.31 -3.71 8.64
N PHE A 28 -5.39 -3.64 7.86
CA PHE A 28 -5.55 -4.37 6.61
C PHE A 28 -4.45 -4.06 5.55
N GLU A 29 -3.98 -2.82 5.45
CA GLU A 29 -2.91 -2.45 4.50
C GLU A 29 -1.55 -3.05 4.92
N ILE A 30 -1.28 -3.10 6.23
CA ILE A 30 -0.08 -3.76 6.75
C ILE A 30 -0.15 -5.27 6.52
N LEU A 31 -1.33 -5.87 6.72
CA LEU A 31 -1.58 -7.28 6.40
C LEU A 31 -1.31 -7.54 4.91
N ALA A 32 -1.85 -6.72 4.02
CA ALA A 32 -1.63 -6.85 2.58
C ALA A 32 -0.13 -6.79 2.23
N SER A 33 0.60 -5.89 2.89
CA SER A 33 2.07 -5.77 2.77
C SER A 33 2.81 -7.05 3.17
N LEU A 34 2.45 -7.62 4.32
CA LEU A 34 3.05 -8.86 4.82
C LEU A 34 2.77 -10.04 3.86
N VAL A 35 1.56 -10.08 3.31
CA VAL A 35 1.16 -11.11 2.34
C VAL A 35 1.92 -10.99 1.02
N GLU A 36 2.24 -9.78 0.58
CA GLU A 36 3.10 -9.57 -0.61
C GLU A 36 4.55 -9.98 -0.36
N LEU A 37 5.07 -9.70 0.85
CA LEU A 37 6.44 -10.05 1.24
C LEU A 37 6.63 -11.56 1.41
N GLU A 38 5.79 -12.18 2.24
CA GLU A 38 5.91 -13.59 2.62
C GLU A 38 5.33 -14.55 1.58
N LYS A 39 4.52 -14.03 0.65
CA LYS A 39 3.84 -14.77 -0.43
C LYS A 39 3.16 -16.07 0.05
N PRO A 40 2.33 -16.04 1.12
CA PRO A 40 1.69 -17.24 1.62
C PRO A 40 0.67 -17.81 0.61
N ALA A 41 0.44 -19.12 0.71
CA ALA A 41 -0.59 -19.82 -0.06
C ALA A 41 -1.98 -19.71 0.61
N VAL A 42 -1.98 -19.69 1.95
CA VAL A 42 -3.16 -19.59 2.81
C VAL A 42 -2.85 -18.61 3.92
N VAL A 43 -3.79 -17.73 4.26
CA VAL A 43 -3.68 -16.79 5.38
C VAL A 43 -4.88 -16.99 6.27
N VAL A 44 -4.66 -17.12 7.58
CA VAL A 44 -5.73 -17.26 8.57
C VAL A 44 -5.64 -16.17 9.61
N ILE A 45 -6.77 -15.51 9.83
CA ILE A 45 -6.91 -14.37 10.72
C ILE A 45 -7.97 -14.69 11.76
N THR A 46 -7.62 -14.47 13.02
CA THR A 46 -8.52 -14.52 14.17
C THR A 46 -8.70 -13.11 14.73
N GLU A 47 -9.82 -12.87 15.40
CA GLU A 47 -10.21 -11.55 15.93
C GLU A 47 -10.25 -10.45 14.87
N THR A 48 -10.95 -10.72 13.77
CA THR A 48 -11.12 -9.75 12.68
C THR A 48 -11.93 -8.53 13.11
N TRP A 49 -12.86 -8.69 14.06
CA TRP A 49 -13.83 -7.69 14.51
C TRP A 49 -14.58 -7.02 13.34
N LEU A 50 -14.81 -7.78 12.28
CA LEU A 50 -15.63 -7.38 11.15
C LEU A 50 -17.11 -7.57 11.51
N ASP A 51 -17.95 -6.78 10.86
CA ASP A 51 -19.41 -6.89 10.91
C ASP A 51 -19.99 -6.89 9.47
N ASP A 52 -21.31 -7.03 9.39
CA ASP A 52 -22.05 -7.08 8.12
C ASP A 52 -22.02 -5.75 7.34
N THR A 53 -21.47 -4.68 7.92
CA THR A 53 -21.30 -3.39 7.22
C THR A 53 -20.06 -3.38 6.32
N VAL A 54 -19.08 -4.24 6.57
CA VAL A 54 -17.86 -4.36 5.74
C VAL A 54 -18.13 -5.31 4.59
N LEU A 55 -17.95 -4.84 3.35
CA LEU A 55 -18.20 -5.65 2.15
C LEU A 55 -17.01 -6.57 1.85
N ASP A 56 -17.27 -7.76 1.29
CA ASP A 56 -16.22 -8.69 0.87
C ASP A 56 -15.23 -8.04 -0.13
N SER A 57 -15.73 -7.10 -0.96
CA SER A 57 -14.91 -6.33 -1.90
C SER A 57 -13.86 -5.45 -1.22
N GLU A 58 -14.09 -5.05 0.02
CA GLU A 58 -13.15 -4.23 0.81
C GLU A 58 -12.05 -5.07 1.46
N LEU A 59 -12.21 -6.39 1.46
CA LEU A 59 -11.29 -7.36 2.05
C LEU A 59 -10.48 -8.11 0.99
N LEU A 60 -10.52 -7.70 -0.28
CA LEU A 60 -9.81 -8.42 -1.34
C LEU A 60 -8.29 -8.26 -1.22
N LEU A 61 -7.60 -9.39 -1.09
CA LEU A 61 -6.14 -9.47 -1.21
C LEU A 61 -5.74 -9.88 -2.63
N ASN A 62 -4.74 -9.22 -3.19
CA ASN A 62 -4.31 -9.49 -4.56
C ASN A 62 -3.80 -10.93 -4.73
N GLY A 63 -4.36 -11.65 -5.70
CA GLY A 63 -4.03 -13.05 -5.98
C GLY A 63 -4.69 -14.07 -5.05
N PHE A 64 -5.63 -13.65 -4.20
CA PHE A 64 -6.46 -14.52 -3.37
C PHE A 64 -7.91 -14.53 -3.84
N GLN A 65 -8.61 -15.60 -3.48
CA GLN A 65 -10.06 -15.72 -3.67
C GLN A 65 -10.78 -14.77 -2.71
N VAL A 66 -12.08 -14.57 -2.92
CA VAL A 66 -12.94 -13.95 -1.92
C VAL A 66 -12.75 -14.71 -0.60
N PRO A 67 -12.45 -14.02 0.52
CA PRO A 67 -12.16 -14.68 1.77
C PRO A 67 -13.35 -15.48 2.28
N LEU A 68 -13.08 -16.66 2.84
CA LEU A 68 -14.05 -17.31 3.69
C LEU A 68 -14.03 -16.59 5.03
N ARG A 69 -15.16 -16.05 5.47
CA ARG A 69 -15.22 -15.35 6.77
C ARG A 69 -16.46 -15.71 7.55
N ARG A 70 -16.35 -15.55 8.86
CA ARG A 70 -17.47 -15.58 9.80
C ARG A 70 -17.32 -14.39 10.72
N ASP A 71 -18.27 -13.47 10.59
CA ASP A 71 -18.32 -12.25 11.38
C ASP A 71 -19.24 -12.44 12.59
N ARG A 72 -18.93 -11.77 13.69
CA ARG A 72 -19.67 -11.96 14.94
C ARG A 72 -20.85 -10.99 15.01
N VAL A 73 -22.06 -11.52 15.09
CA VAL A 73 -23.29 -10.71 15.14
C VAL A 73 -23.58 -10.28 16.59
N GLY A 74 -23.76 -8.96 16.81
CA GLY A 74 -24.35 -8.43 18.05
C GLY A 74 -23.44 -8.34 19.28
N LYS A 75 -22.12 -8.61 19.17
CA LYS A 75 -21.14 -8.46 20.25
C LYS A 75 -19.84 -7.81 19.73
N LYS A 76 -19.16 -7.04 20.59
CA LYS A 76 -17.82 -6.50 20.28
C LYS A 76 -16.77 -7.61 20.42
N GLY A 77 -15.91 -7.75 19.39
CA GLY A 77 -14.76 -8.67 19.38
C GLY A 77 -15.06 -10.08 18.88
N GLY A 78 -14.04 -10.76 18.32
CA GLY A 78 -14.16 -12.06 17.64
C GLY A 78 -14.06 -11.94 16.11
N GLY A 79 -14.47 -12.99 15.40
CA GLY A 79 -14.49 -13.09 13.96
C GLY A 79 -13.26 -13.81 13.38
N ILE A 80 -13.51 -14.62 12.35
CA ILE A 80 -12.48 -15.43 11.68
C ILE A 80 -12.52 -15.21 10.18
N LEU A 81 -11.35 -15.25 9.57
CA LEU A 81 -11.20 -15.12 8.14
C LEU A 81 -10.07 -16.01 7.61
N ILE A 82 -10.32 -16.69 6.48
CA ILE A 82 -9.37 -17.51 5.73
C ILE A 82 -9.25 -16.98 4.30
N TYR A 83 -8.04 -16.61 3.89
CA TYR A 83 -7.70 -16.37 2.48
C TYR A 83 -7.01 -17.59 1.87
N VAL A 84 -7.39 -17.95 0.65
CA VAL A 84 -6.72 -18.97 -0.16
C VAL A 84 -6.35 -18.41 -1.53
N ARG A 85 -5.15 -18.71 -2.03
CA ARG A 85 -4.68 -18.22 -3.35
C ARG A 85 -5.62 -18.68 -4.49
N ASN A 86 -5.74 -17.86 -5.52
CA ASN A 86 -6.59 -18.12 -6.70
C ASN A 86 -6.22 -19.39 -7.49
N ASN A 87 -4.99 -19.88 -7.34
CA ASN A 87 -4.51 -21.08 -8.03
C ASN A 87 -4.76 -22.39 -7.26
N LEU A 88 -5.32 -22.33 -6.06
CA LEU A 88 -5.68 -23.50 -5.26
C LEU A 88 -7.20 -23.70 -5.31
N SER A 89 -7.66 -24.94 -5.35
CA SER A 89 -9.10 -25.20 -5.22
C SER A 89 -9.47 -25.23 -3.74
N CYS A 90 -10.42 -24.40 -3.34
CA CYS A 90 -10.91 -24.29 -1.97
C CYS A 90 -12.43 -24.49 -1.93
N LYS A 91 -12.92 -25.23 -0.94
CA LYS A 91 -14.35 -25.39 -0.66
C LYS A 91 -14.59 -25.28 0.84
N GLN A 92 -15.48 -24.39 1.27
CA GLN A 92 -15.92 -24.32 2.66
C GLN A 92 -16.76 -25.55 3.03
N LEU A 93 -16.52 -26.10 4.22
CA LEU A 93 -17.24 -27.25 4.77
C LEU A 93 -18.13 -26.77 5.92
N THR A 94 -19.26 -26.16 5.56
CA THR A 94 -20.19 -25.53 6.51
C THR A 94 -20.79 -26.50 7.51
N GLU A 95 -20.75 -27.81 7.24
CA GLU A 95 -21.22 -28.86 8.15
C GLU A 95 -20.39 -28.98 9.44
N PHE A 96 -19.14 -28.52 9.45
CA PHE A 96 -18.24 -28.56 10.60
C PHE A 96 -18.08 -27.22 11.30
N ASP A 97 -18.62 -26.17 10.70
CA ASP A 97 -18.57 -24.82 11.22
C ASP A 97 -19.42 -24.68 12.49
N ASN A 98 -18.89 -23.95 13.48
CA ASN A 98 -19.64 -23.64 14.70
C ASN A 98 -19.50 -22.16 15.06
N ALA A 99 -20.64 -21.50 15.26
CA ALA A 99 -20.70 -20.07 15.57
C ALA A 99 -20.36 -19.76 17.03
N ASP A 100 -20.67 -20.67 17.96
CA ASP A 100 -20.39 -20.48 19.38
C ASP A 100 -18.88 -20.55 19.64
N PHE A 101 -18.19 -21.47 18.96
CA PHE A 101 -16.75 -21.70 19.10
C PHE A 101 -15.90 -20.97 18.05
N GLU A 102 -16.51 -20.09 17.26
CA GLU A 102 -15.91 -19.41 16.11
C GLU A 102 -14.92 -20.34 15.37
N THR A 103 -15.46 -21.38 14.72
CA THR A 103 -14.66 -22.30 13.90
C THR A 103 -15.07 -22.18 12.45
N LEU A 104 -14.11 -22.15 11.53
CA LEU A 104 -14.34 -22.06 10.08
C LEU A 104 -13.52 -23.13 9.36
N PHE A 105 -14.20 -24.03 8.65
CA PHE A 105 -13.60 -25.17 7.96
C PHE A 105 -13.58 -25.01 6.45
N CYS A 106 -12.48 -25.40 5.84
CA CYS A 106 -12.38 -25.55 4.39
C CYS A 106 -11.49 -26.72 3.98
N SER A 107 -11.81 -27.32 2.82
CA SER A 107 -10.92 -28.25 2.13
C SER A 107 -10.11 -27.50 1.09
N ILE A 108 -8.79 -27.63 1.15
CA ILE A 108 -7.86 -27.01 0.21
C ILE A 108 -7.13 -28.11 -0.55
N GLN A 109 -7.34 -28.14 -1.87
CA GLN A 109 -6.68 -29.11 -2.74
C GLN A 109 -5.37 -28.53 -3.27
N PHE A 110 -4.26 -29.15 -2.87
CA PHE A 110 -2.91 -28.77 -3.31
C PHE A 110 -2.48 -29.55 -4.55
N SER A 111 -2.95 -30.78 -4.73
CA SER A 111 -2.71 -31.54 -5.96
C SER A 111 -3.87 -32.51 -6.23
N LYS A 112 -3.83 -33.22 -7.36
CA LYS A 112 -4.84 -34.26 -7.66
C LYS A 112 -4.93 -35.34 -6.57
N SER A 113 -3.86 -35.55 -5.81
CA SER A 113 -3.76 -36.59 -4.77
C SER A 113 -3.59 -36.06 -3.35
N LYS A 114 -3.46 -34.74 -3.15
CA LYS A 114 -3.23 -34.14 -1.83
C LYS A 114 -4.26 -33.04 -1.55
N THR A 115 -5.08 -33.28 -0.53
CA THR A 115 -6.06 -32.35 0.00
C THR A 115 -5.83 -32.22 1.50
N ILE A 116 -5.87 -30.99 2.00
CA ILE A 116 -5.78 -30.69 3.43
C ILE A 116 -7.13 -30.14 3.87
N LEU A 117 -7.63 -30.65 4.98
CA LEU A 117 -8.74 -30.05 5.72
C LEU A 117 -8.16 -29.06 6.71
N LEU A 118 -8.53 -27.80 6.57
CA LEU A 118 -8.05 -26.71 7.42
C LEU A 118 -9.21 -26.13 8.21
N SER A 119 -9.01 -26.02 9.52
CA SER A 119 -9.90 -25.31 10.44
C SER A 119 -9.19 -24.11 11.03
N ALA A 120 -9.78 -22.94 10.83
CA ALA A 120 -9.45 -21.75 11.59
C ALA A 120 -10.30 -21.74 12.88
N CYS A 121 -9.65 -21.70 14.03
CA CYS A 121 -10.29 -21.76 15.34
C CYS A 121 -9.99 -20.50 16.15
N TYR A 122 -11.01 -19.94 16.77
CA TYR A 122 -10.87 -18.90 17.79
C TYR A 122 -11.73 -19.31 18.98
N ARG A 123 -11.08 -19.78 20.05
CA ARG A 123 -11.81 -20.05 21.30
C ARG A 123 -11.84 -18.78 22.13
N PRO A 124 -13.01 -18.17 22.39
CA PRO A 124 -13.10 -17.08 23.32
C PRO A 124 -12.82 -17.52 24.76
N ASP A 125 -12.23 -16.64 25.56
CA ASP A 125 -11.81 -16.90 26.94
C ASP A 125 -12.98 -17.23 27.89
N TRP A 126 -14.18 -16.70 27.63
CA TRP A 126 -15.38 -16.98 28.43
C TRP A 126 -16.04 -18.32 28.12
N ILE A 127 -15.61 -19.05 27.08
CA ILE A 127 -16.18 -20.35 26.72
C ILE A 127 -15.44 -21.47 27.45
N ASP A 128 -16.18 -22.41 28.05
CA ASP A 128 -15.58 -23.56 28.71
C ASP A 128 -14.78 -24.40 27.72
N ILE A 129 -13.56 -24.78 28.12
CA ILE A 129 -12.67 -25.60 27.29
C ILE A 129 -13.23 -27.01 27.05
N GLY A 130 -14.03 -27.54 27.98
CA GLY A 130 -14.66 -28.85 27.84
C GLY A 130 -15.68 -28.86 26.71
N ASP A 131 -16.53 -27.84 26.62
CA ASP A 131 -17.49 -27.70 25.52
C ASP A 131 -16.78 -27.59 24.16
N PHE A 132 -15.68 -26.82 24.11
CA PHE A 132 -14.84 -26.70 22.92
C PHE A 132 -14.17 -28.04 22.53
N ILE A 133 -13.66 -28.80 23.51
CA ILE A 133 -13.08 -30.14 23.29
C ILE A 133 -14.14 -31.10 22.75
N VAL A 134 -15.35 -31.12 23.32
CA VAL A 134 -16.46 -31.97 22.84
C VAL A 134 -16.81 -31.64 21.40
N HIS A 135 -16.82 -30.35 21.03
CA HIS A 135 -17.02 -29.94 19.65
C HIS A 135 -15.92 -30.47 18.72
N LEU A 136 -14.64 -30.29 19.08
CA LEU A 136 -13.52 -30.80 18.29
C LEU A 136 -13.55 -32.33 18.15
N ASP A 137 -13.86 -33.05 19.23
CA ASP A 137 -13.97 -34.51 19.24
C ASP A 137 -15.08 -35.02 18.32
N THR A 138 -16.23 -34.34 18.34
CA THR A 138 -17.37 -34.64 17.44
C THR A 138 -16.95 -34.46 15.98
N VAL A 139 -16.34 -33.32 15.64
CA VAL A 139 -15.88 -33.04 14.28
C VAL A 139 -14.80 -34.04 13.83
N LEU A 140 -13.85 -34.38 14.70
CA LEU A 140 -12.83 -35.39 14.42
C LEU A 140 -13.45 -36.76 14.15
N THR A 141 -14.45 -37.15 14.92
CA THR A 141 -15.16 -38.42 14.76
C THR A 141 -15.91 -38.47 13.43
N ASP A 142 -16.57 -37.37 13.05
CA ASP A 142 -17.29 -37.26 11.77
C ASP A 142 -16.31 -37.30 10.58
N ILE A 143 -15.18 -36.60 10.67
CA ILE A 143 -14.14 -36.63 9.64
C ILE A 143 -13.56 -38.04 9.49
N ARG A 144 -13.22 -38.71 10.61
CA ARG A 144 -12.61 -40.05 10.61
C ARG A 144 -13.55 -41.15 10.15
N SER A 145 -14.85 -41.02 10.41
CA SER A 145 -15.86 -42.00 10.00
C SER A 145 -16.31 -41.84 8.55
N ASN A 146 -16.12 -40.66 7.95
CA ASN A 146 -16.53 -40.38 6.59
C ASN A 146 -15.44 -40.74 5.56
N ASN A 147 -15.73 -41.72 4.71
CA ASN A 147 -14.81 -42.19 3.66
C ASN A 147 -14.36 -41.08 2.68
N CYS A 148 -15.09 -39.97 2.55
CA CYS A 148 -14.70 -38.85 1.69
C CYS A 148 -13.40 -38.17 2.16
N TYR A 149 -13.06 -38.28 3.45
CA TYR A 149 -11.91 -37.61 4.08
C TYR A 149 -10.76 -38.55 4.43
N LYS A 150 -10.85 -39.84 4.06
CA LYS A 150 -9.88 -40.87 4.47
C LYS A 150 -8.42 -40.62 4.04
N ASN A 151 -8.22 -39.84 2.97
CA ASN A 151 -6.90 -39.53 2.42
C ASN A 151 -6.56 -38.03 2.50
N THR A 152 -7.11 -37.33 3.49
CA THR A 152 -6.80 -35.92 3.75
C THR A 152 -6.03 -35.76 5.04
N ASP A 153 -5.10 -34.82 5.10
CA ASP A 153 -4.48 -34.39 6.36
C ASP A 153 -5.33 -33.29 7.00
N LEU A 154 -5.34 -33.26 8.32
CA LEU A 154 -6.13 -32.33 9.11
C LEU A 154 -5.24 -31.33 9.85
N VAL A 155 -5.60 -30.06 9.74
CA VAL A 155 -4.89 -28.94 10.37
C VAL A 155 -5.89 -28.06 11.09
N PHE A 156 -5.76 -27.95 12.42
CA PHE A 156 -6.42 -26.92 13.21
C PHE A 156 -5.41 -25.84 13.54
N LEU A 157 -5.77 -24.57 13.35
CA LEU A 157 -4.90 -23.46 13.72
C LEU A 157 -5.70 -22.24 14.14
N GLY A 158 -5.09 -21.39 14.94
CA GLY A 158 -5.68 -20.13 15.39
C GLY A 158 -5.40 -19.90 16.86
N ASP A 159 -6.25 -19.12 17.52
CA ASP A 159 -6.06 -18.70 18.91
C ASP A 159 -6.99 -19.49 19.83
N PHE A 160 -6.41 -20.34 20.67
CA PHE A 160 -7.15 -21.25 21.54
C PHE A 160 -7.35 -20.68 22.94
N ASN A 161 -6.76 -19.52 23.25
CA ASN A 161 -6.72 -18.95 24.59
C ASN A 161 -6.35 -19.99 25.67
N ALA A 162 -5.40 -20.87 25.34
CA ALA A 162 -4.97 -21.97 26.19
C ALA A 162 -3.44 -22.07 26.15
N HIS A 163 -2.80 -21.96 27.31
CA HIS A 163 -1.35 -22.06 27.45
C HIS A 163 -0.94 -23.32 28.22
N CYS A 164 0.01 -24.08 27.69
CA CYS A 164 0.57 -25.27 28.33
C CYS A 164 2.09 -25.24 28.26
N TYR A 165 2.72 -25.62 29.37
CA TYR A 165 4.17 -25.68 29.53
C TYR A 165 4.81 -26.65 28.54
N GLU A 166 4.11 -27.73 28.21
CA GLU A 166 4.54 -28.84 27.38
C GLU A 166 4.85 -28.41 25.93
N TRP A 167 4.13 -27.43 25.39
CA TRP A 167 4.47 -26.82 24.09
C TRP A 167 5.21 -25.49 24.22
N CYS A 168 5.01 -24.72 25.29
CA CYS A 168 5.69 -23.45 25.46
C CYS A 168 6.20 -23.32 26.90
N PRO A 169 7.45 -23.74 27.18
CA PRO A 169 7.99 -23.87 28.54
C PRO A 169 8.44 -22.53 29.14
N THR A 170 7.60 -21.51 29.02
CA THR A 170 7.84 -20.15 29.51
C THR A 170 7.11 -19.86 30.82
N LYS A 171 5.96 -20.51 31.05
CA LYS A 171 5.12 -20.37 32.24
C LYS A 171 4.40 -21.68 32.59
N ALA A 172 3.81 -21.73 33.78
CA ALA A 172 3.00 -22.87 34.19
C ALA A 172 1.72 -22.99 33.33
N SER A 173 1.33 -24.23 33.03
CA SER A 173 0.14 -24.54 32.24
C SER A 173 -1.14 -24.01 32.91
N THR A 174 -1.99 -23.38 32.09
CA THR A 174 -3.38 -23.07 32.43
C THR A 174 -4.21 -24.35 32.55
N LEU A 175 -5.37 -24.29 33.22
CA LEU A 175 -6.26 -25.46 33.30
C LEU A 175 -6.73 -25.88 31.90
N GLU A 176 -7.04 -24.89 31.09
CA GLU A 176 -7.45 -24.99 29.70
C GLU A 176 -6.35 -25.65 28.86
N GLY A 177 -5.11 -25.20 29.01
CA GLY A 177 -3.94 -25.78 28.33
C GLY A 177 -3.72 -27.24 28.68
N LYS A 178 -3.85 -27.63 29.96
CA LYS A 178 -3.72 -29.03 30.39
C LYS A 178 -4.78 -29.92 29.76
N LYS A 179 -6.06 -29.53 29.84
CA LYS A 179 -7.16 -30.29 29.24
C LYS A 179 -7.00 -30.42 27.72
N LEU A 180 -6.58 -29.33 27.06
CA LEU A 180 -6.36 -29.35 25.61
C LEU A 180 -5.16 -30.23 25.22
N TYR A 181 -4.11 -30.25 26.03
CA TYR A 181 -2.95 -31.13 25.84
C TYR A 181 -3.31 -32.61 26.00
N GLU A 182 -4.05 -32.94 27.06
CA GLU A 182 -4.56 -34.31 27.31
C GLU A 182 -5.43 -34.78 26.13
N PHE A 183 -6.41 -33.97 25.73
CA PHE A 183 -7.24 -34.24 24.56
C PHE A 183 -6.41 -34.46 23.29
N ALA A 184 -5.49 -33.56 22.97
CA ALA A 184 -4.67 -33.66 21.77
C ALA A 184 -3.86 -34.98 21.75
N ASN A 185 -3.31 -35.41 22.89
CA ASN A 185 -2.62 -36.69 23.00
C ASN A 185 -3.56 -37.88 22.79
N ASP A 186 -4.75 -37.84 23.40
CA ASP A 186 -5.75 -38.91 23.30
C ASP A 186 -6.23 -39.11 21.85
N VAL A 187 -6.41 -38.01 21.12
CA VAL A 187 -6.82 -38.04 19.71
C VAL A 187 -5.64 -38.08 18.74
N GLN A 188 -4.39 -38.14 19.21
CA GLN A 188 -3.17 -38.17 18.39
C GLN A 188 -3.00 -36.95 17.47
N LEU A 189 -3.34 -35.76 17.96
CA LEU A 189 -3.03 -34.48 17.33
C LEU A 189 -1.71 -33.93 17.88
N PHE A 190 -0.83 -33.52 16.96
CA PHE A 190 0.47 -32.96 17.28
C PHE A 190 0.43 -31.44 17.23
N GLN A 191 0.83 -30.81 18.33
CA GLN A 191 1.06 -29.36 18.39
C GLN A 191 2.49 -29.05 17.94
N ILE A 192 2.69 -28.00 17.11
CA ILE A 192 4.03 -27.64 16.57
C ILE A 192 4.57 -26.25 16.97
N VAL A 193 3.80 -25.43 17.68
CA VAL A 193 4.21 -24.05 18.03
C VAL A 193 4.94 -24.04 19.38
N GLU A 194 6.26 -23.91 19.35
CA GLU A 194 7.10 -24.10 20.54
C GLU A 194 7.52 -22.80 21.28
N LYS A 195 7.34 -21.63 20.65
CA LYS A 195 7.75 -20.33 21.23
C LYS A 195 6.54 -19.47 21.56
N PRO A 196 6.65 -18.52 22.50
CA PRO A 196 5.54 -17.66 22.86
C PRO A 196 5.10 -16.82 21.66
N THR A 197 3.79 -16.84 21.40
CA THR A 197 3.15 -16.05 20.35
C THR A 197 2.66 -14.71 20.87
N ARG A 198 2.63 -14.53 22.20
CA ARG A 198 2.31 -13.26 22.86
C ARG A 198 3.49 -12.79 23.71
N PRO A 199 4.46 -12.05 23.14
CA PRO A 199 5.75 -11.76 23.78
C PRO A 199 5.63 -11.09 25.15
N LYS A 200 4.75 -10.09 25.27
CA LYS A 200 4.53 -9.30 26.50
C LYS A 200 4.12 -10.16 27.68
N SER A 201 3.35 -11.22 27.42
CA SER A 201 2.89 -12.15 28.45
C SER A 201 3.68 -13.45 28.49
N SER A 202 4.62 -13.64 27.56
CA SER A 202 5.38 -14.88 27.37
C SER A 202 4.47 -16.12 27.33
N THR A 203 3.32 -16.03 26.67
CA THR A 203 2.39 -17.16 26.49
C THR A 203 2.35 -17.57 25.02
N GLY A 204 2.15 -18.87 24.78
CA GLY A 204 1.83 -19.45 23.47
C GLY A 204 0.36 -19.83 23.45
N LEU A 205 -0.46 -18.99 22.81
CA LEU A 205 -1.92 -19.13 22.70
C LEU A 205 -2.35 -19.43 21.27
N ASP A 206 -1.58 -18.98 20.28
CA ASP A 206 -1.78 -19.31 18.88
C ASP A 206 -1.15 -20.68 18.59
N LEU A 207 -1.98 -21.69 18.42
CA LEU A 207 -1.56 -23.08 18.29
C LEU A 207 -1.85 -23.60 16.89
N ILE A 208 -1.09 -24.62 16.50
CA ILE A 208 -1.32 -25.40 15.28
C ILE A 208 -1.30 -26.87 15.69
N PHE A 209 -2.43 -27.56 15.50
CA PHE A 209 -2.58 -28.99 15.70
C PHE A 209 -2.72 -29.72 14.37
N LEU A 210 -2.04 -30.85 14.24
CA LEU A 210 -1.95 -31.64 13.01
C LEU A 210 -2.18 -33.12 13.31
N ASP A 211 -2.78 -33.86 12.40
CA ASP A 211 -2.82 -35.33 12.49
C ASP A 211 -1.56 -36.01 11.89
N ASN A 212 -0.79 -35.28 11.08
CA ASN A 212 0.40 -35.79 10.39
C ASN A 212 1.59 -34.82 10.47
N LEU A 213 2.58 -35.13 11.30
CA LEU A 213 3.81 -34.33 11.45
C LEU A 213 4.66 -34.24 10.18
N ASN A 214 4.61 -35.26 9.30
CA ASN A 214 5.40 -35.25 8.06
C ASN A 214 4.92 -34.18 7.07
N LEU A 215 3.77 -33.56 7.32
CA LEU A 215 3.26 -32.45 6.53
C LEU A 215 4.12 -31.19 6.68
N VAL A 216 4.83 -30.98 7.79
CA VAL A 216 5.50 -29.70 8.09
C VAL A 216 6.99 -29.77 7.79
N GLU A 217 7.49 -28.76 7.09
CA GLU A 217 8.91 -28.60 6.78
C GLU A 217 9.59 -27.63 7.76
N LYS A 218 8.95 -26.48 8.03
CA LYS A 218 9.53 -25.40 8.81
C LYS A 218 8.45 -24.61 9.53
N ILE A 219 8.76 -24.13 10.73
CA ILE A 219 7.95 -23.14 11.46
C ILE A 219 8.80 -21.92 11.83
N GLU A 220 8.20 -20.74 11.70
CA GLU A 220 8.77 -19.43 12.00
C GLU A 220 7.74 -18.60 12.77
N ILE A 221 8.21 -17.82 13.74
CA ILE A 221 7.38 -16.84 14.45
C ILE A 221 7.93 -15.47 14.06
N LEU A 222 7.11 -14.70 13.35
CA LEU A 222 7.44 -13.35 12.90
C LEU A 222 6.92 -12.32 13.92
N PRO A 223 7.52 -11.13 13.98
CA PRO A 223 7.04 -10.05 14.85
C PRO A 223 5.56 -9.69 14.63
N GLU A 224 4.96 -9.09 15.66
CA GLU A 224 3.61 -8.51 15.61
C GLU A 224 3.43 -7.55 14.42
N LEU A 225 2.24 -7.57 13.79
CA LEU A 225 1.94 -6.81 12.57
C LEU A 225 2.12 -5.30 12.77
N CYS A 226 1.73 -4.82 13.94
CA CYS A 226 1.82 -3.43 14.33
C CYS A 226 1.75 -3.30 15.85
N CYS A 227 2.08 -2.13 16.39
CA CYS A 227 2.10 -1.87 17.84
C CYS A 227 0.75 -2.04 18.56
N THR A 228 -0.35 -2.21 17.81
CA THR A 228 -1.70 -2.45 18.34
C THR A 228 -2.16 -3.91 18.20
N CYS A 229 -1.30 -4.79 17.68
CA CYS A 229 -1.44 -6.24 17.79
C CYS A 229 -0.43 -6.72 18.83
N ASP A 230 -0.86 -7.50 19.81
CA ASP A 230 0.02 -8.07 20.85
C ASP A 230 0.39 -9.53 20.58
N HIS A 231 -0.06 -10.07 19.45
CA HIS A 231 0.27 -11.41 18.96
C HIS A 231 1.26 -11.33 17.79
N ASN A 232 2.22 -12.26 17.82
CA ASN A 232 3.16 -12.53 16.75
C ASN A 232 2.49 -13.36 15.65
N VAL A 233 3.05 -13.30 14.43
CA VAL A 233 2.56 -14.11 13.31
C VAL A 233 3.22 -15.48 13.36
N VAL A 234 2.41 -16.54 13.34
CA VAL A 234 2.90 -17.91 13.16
C VAL A 234 2.88 -18.24 11.67
N LYS A 235 4.05 -18.58 11.12
CA LYS A 235 4.25 -18.99 9.73
C LYS A 235 4.79 -20.41 9.72
N PHE A 236 4.25 -21.28 8.87
CA PHE A 236 4.81 -22.61 8.65
C PHE A 236 4.74 -23.01 7.19
N SER A 237 5.71 -23.80 6.77
CA SER A 237 5.81 -24.37 5.43
C SER A 237 5.43 -25.84 5.48
N ILE A 238 4.70 -26.29 4.45
CA ILE A 238 4.28 -27.68 4.31
C ILE A 238 5.09 -28.40 3.23
N ASN A 239 5.51 -29.62 3.53
CA ASN A 239 6.23 -30.50 2.63
C ASN A 239 5.25 -31.18 1.67
N ILE A 240 4.96 -30.50 0.56
CA ILE A 240 4.16 -31.04 -0.53
C ILE A 240 5.03 -31.08 -1.77
N ALA A 241 5.10 -32.24 -2.42
CA ALA A 241 5.77 -32.42 -3.71
C ALA A 241 5.34 -31.28 -4.63
N GLN A 242 6.31 -30.43 -4.94
CA GLN A 242 6.18 -29.09 -5.51
C GLN A 242 4.84 -28.91 -6.20
N LEU A 243 3.97 -28.09 -5.59
CA LEU A 243 2.85 -27.49 -6.30
C LEU A 243 3.40 -27.12 -7.67
N SER A 244 2.85 -27.69 -8.74
CA SER A 244 3.00 -27.05 -10.03
C SER A 244 2.31 -25.72 -9.83
N VAL A 245 3.05 -24.70 -9.40
CA VAL A 245 2.61 -23.33 -9.37
C VAL A 245 2.14 -23.14 -10.80
N THR A 246 0.83 -23.14 -10.99
CA THR A 246 0.26 -22.87 -12.30
C THR A 246 0.54 -21.40 -12.51
N GLN A 247 1.74 -21.14 -13.01
CA GLN A 247 1.97 -20.40 -14.23
C GLN A 247 0.70 -19.64 -14.61
N TYR A 248 0.46 -18.52 -13.95
CA TYR A 248 -0.61 -17.66 -14.41
C TYR A 248 -0.03 -16.91 -15.62
N SER A 249 -0.78 -16.98 -16.69
CA SER A 249 -0.44 -16.32 -17.93
C SER A 249 -0.98 -14.90 -17.82
N ARG A 250 -0.10 -13.91 -17.93
CA ARG A 250 -0.55 -12.53 -18.14
C ARG A 250 -0.11 -12.06 -19.52
N LYS A 251 -1.01 -11.33 -20.18
CA LYS A 251 -0.73 -10.68 -21.44
C LYS A 251 0.16 -9.47 -21.15
N ILE A 252 1.37 -9.45 -21.69
CA ILE A 252 2.24 -8.26 -21.65
C ILE A 252 2.38 -7.72 -23.06
N TYR A 253 1.99 -6.47 -23.23
CA TYR A 253 2.18 -5.72 -24.45
C TYR A 253 3.66 -5.36 -24.64
N ASP A 254 4.21 -5.68 -25.80
CA ASP A 254 5.52 -5.20 -26.21
C ASP A 254 5.37 -3.90 -27.01
N TYR A 255 5.18 -2.81 -26.27
CA TYR A 255 5.02 -1.46 -26.83
C TYR A 255 6.20 -1.00 -27.70
N ARG A 256 7.38 -1.63 -27.58
CA ARG A 256 8.55 -1.30 -28.41
C ARG A 256 8.42 -1.83 -29.84
N ARG A 257 7.63 -2.90 -30.02
CA ARG A 257 7.38 -3.54 -31.32
C ARG A 257 6.01 -3.20 -31.89
N ALA A 258 5.23 -2.39 -31.19
CA ALA A 258 3.94 -1.93 -31.67
C ALA A 258 4.09 -1.18 -33.00
N ASN A 259 3.24 -1.52 -33.97
CA ASN A 259 3.14 -0.77 -35.21
C ASN A 259 2.27 0.47 -34.97
N TRP A 260 2.89 1.52 -34.45
CA TRP A 260 2.17 2.73 -34.07
C TRP A 260 1.53 3.47 -35.25
N ASP A 261 1.99 3.24 -36.49
CA ASP A 261 1.33 3.77 -37.69
C ASP A 261 -0.05 3.14 -37.84
N VAL A 262 -0.15 1.81 -37.81
CA VAL A 262 -1.43 1.09 -37.87
C VAL A 262 -2.33 1.41 -36.67
N PHE A 263 -1.75 1.62 -35.48
CA PHE A 263 -2.51 2.03 -34.28
C PHE A 263 -3.17 3.39 -34.49
N ARG A 264 -2.44 4.34 -35.09
CA ARG A 264 -2.96 5.67 -35.43
C ARG A 264 -4.01 5.61 -36.52
N ASP A 265 -3.80 4.81 -37.56
CA ASP A 265 -4.75 4.65 -38.65
C ASP A 265 -6.07 4.07 -38.12
N LYS A 266 -6.00 3.04 -37.27
CA LYS A 266 -7.18 2.45 -36.61
C LYS A 266 -7.91 3.42 -35.69
N LEU A 267 -7.18 4.25 -34.95
CA LEU A 267 -7.79 5.32 -34.14
C LEU A 267 -8.46 6.39 -35.01
N ALA A 268 -7.90 6.70 -36.17
CA ALA A 268 -8.48 7.66 -37.11
C ALA A 268 -9.71 7.12 -37.85
N GLU A 269 -9.82 5.79 -37.99
CA GLU A 269 -10.98 5.09 -38.58
C GLU A 269 -12.18 4.98 -37.62
N LEU A 270 -12.01 5.22 -36.32
CA LEU A 270 -13.10 5.17 -35.36
C LEU A 270 -14.14 6.27 -35.61
N ASP A 271 -15.42 5.93 -35.52
CA ASP A 271 -16.49 6.91 -35.47
C ASP A 271 -16.53 7.54 -34.06
N TRP A 272 -15.75 8.59 -33.89
CA TRP A 272 -15.67 9.35 -32.65
C TRP A 272 -17.00 10.01 -32.26
N TYR A 273 -17.93 10.19 -33.20
CA TYR A 273 -19.23 10.77 -32.93
C TYR A 273 -20.13 9.74 -32.22
N GLU A 274 -20.26 8.54 -32.79
CA GLU A 274 -21.02 7.43 -32.19
C GLU A 274 -20.45 7.02 -30.81
N LEU A 275 -19.12 7.01 -30.66
CA LEU A 275 -18.45 6.67 -29.39
C LEU A 275 -18.71 7.66 -28.25
N VAL A 276 -19.09 8.89 -28.57
CA VAL A 276 -19.21 10.01 -27.62
C VAL A 276 -20.67 10.46 -27.43
N GLU A 277 -21.58 10.06 -28.31
CA GLU A 277 -23.01 10.41 -28.23
C GLU A 277 -23.82 9.44 -27.34
N ASP A 278 -23.37 8.19 -27.19
CA ASP A 278 -24.17 7.16 -26.51
C ASP A 278 -23.99 7.17 -24.97
N GLY A 279 -25.03 7.58 -24.24
CA GLY A 279 -25.25 7.21 -22.84
C GLY A 279 -24.60 8.05 -21.73
N GLY A 280 -24.02 9.21 -22.02
CA GLY A 280 -23.44 10.14 -21.01
C GLY A 280 -21.92 9.99 -20.80
N LEU A 281 -21.29 11.03 -20.23
CA LEU A 281 -19.83 11.21 -20.18
C LEU A 281 -19.06 9.96 -19.72
N ASP A 282 -19.51 9.30 -18.64
CA ASP A 282 -18.82 8.13 -18.08
C ASP A 282 -18.91 6.90 -19.00
N ASN A 283 -20.04 6.71 -19.68
CA ASN A 283 -20.21 5.62 -20.66
C ASN A 283 -19.38 5.87 -21.92
N SER A 284 -19.36 7.10 -22.42
CA SER A 284 -18.52 7.51 -23.55
C SER A 284 -17.04 7.31 -23.25
N VAL A 285 -16.59 7.67 -22.04
CA VAL A 285 -15.20 7.46 -21.61
C VAL A 285 -14.87 5.96 -21.52
N LEU A 286 -15.77 5.16 -20.93
CA LEU A 286 -15.58 3.71 -20.85
C LEU A 286 -15.53 3.07 -22.24
N LEU A 287 -16.34 3.55 -23.18
CA LEU A 287 -16.38 3.03 -24.55
C LEU A 287 -15.11 3.42 -25.33
N VAL A 288 -14.65 4.66 -25.19
CA VAL A 288 -13.36 5.12 -25.73
C VAL A 288 -12.20 4.33 -25.15
N GLU A 289 -12.19 4.10 -23.84
CA GLU A 289 -11.17 3.24 -23.18
C GLU A 289 -11.20 1.82 -23.76
N LYS A 290 -12.38 1.20 -23.84
CA LYS A 290 -12.54 -0.14 -24.43
C LYS A 290 -12.06 -0.20 -25.87
N MET A 291 -12.34 0.81 -26.69
CA MET A 291 -11.88 0.86 -28.08
C MET A 291 -10.37 1.06 -28.19
N ILE A 292 -9.77 1.96 -27.38
CA ILE A 292 -8.31 2.16 -27.35
C ILE A 292 -7.62 0.86 -26.92
N LEU A 293 -8.12 0.19 -25.89
CA LEU A 293 -7.60 -1.09 -25.42
C LEU A 293 -7.78 -2.20 -26.46
N TRP A 294 -8.90 -2.20 -27.19
CA TRP A 294 -9.15 -3.16 -28.27
C TRP A 294 -8.19 -2.96 -29.46
N ILE A 295 -7.95 -1.71 -29.87
CA ILE A 295 -6.96 -1.38 -30.90
C ILE A 295 -5.54 -1.74 -30.40
N ALA A 296 -5.23 -1.48 -29.12
CA ALA A 296 -3.94 -1.85 -28.54
C ALA A 296 -3.75 -3.38 -28.56
N ASP A 297 -4.82 -4.13 -28.29
CA ASP A 297 -4.86 -5.59 -28.39
C ASP A 297 -4.57 -6.12 -29.79
N PHE A 298 -5.05 -5.41 -30.80
CA PHE A 298 -4.87 -5.78 -32.20
C PHE A 298 -3.48 -5.40 -32.73
N VAL A 299 -2.97 -4.22 -32.37
CA VAL A 299 -1.79 -3.63 -33.01
C VAL A 299 -0.51 -3.86 -32.22
N VAL A 300 -0.58 -3.92 -30.89
CA VAL A 300 0.60 -4.11 -30.05
C VAL A 300 0.88 -5.61 -29.94
N PRO A 301 2.03 -6.09 -30.47
CA PRO A 301 2.42 -7.48 -30.28
C PRO A 301 2.49 -7.76 -28.79
N HIS A 302 1.70 -8.72 -28.36
CA HIS A 302 1.70 -9.16 -26.98
C HIS A 302 2.33 -10.54 -26.91
N LYS A 303 3.01 -10.78 -25.80
CA LYS A 303 3.38 -12.15 -25.42
C LYS A 303 2.60 -12.51 -24.18
N ILE A 304 2.08 -13.73 -24.18
CA ILE A 304 1.59 -14.33 -22.96
C ILE A 304 2.83 -14.74 -22.18
N ILE A 305 3.13 -14.00 -21.12
CA ILE A 305 4.18 -14.39 -20.20
C ILE A 305 3.55 -15.27 -19.15
N VAL A 306 4.04 -16.48 -19.10
CA VAL A 306 3.85 -17.38 -17.99
C VAL A 306 4.72 -16.88 -16.85
N VAL A 307 4.10 -16.28 -15.84
CA VAL A 307 4.81 -15.82 -14.65
C VAL A 307 5.17 -17.04 -13.82
N LYS A 308 6.46 -17.33 -13.73
CA LYS A 308 7.00 -18.41 -12.90
C LYS A 308 7.18 -17.91 -11.47
N SER A 309 7.21 -18.83 -10.51
CA SER A 309 7.43 -18.52 -9.08
C SER A 309 8.70 -17.71 -8.80
N ASN A 310 9.68 -17.77 -9.71
CA ASN A 310 10.98 -17.12 -9.57
C ASN A 310 11.09 -15.83 -10.40
N ASP A 311 10.03 -15.44 -11.12
CA ASP A 311 9.97 -14.15 -11.80
C ASP A 311 9.75 -13.05 -10.77
N CYS A 312 10.55 -11.98 -10.86
CA CYS A 312 10.53 -10.95 -9.84
C CYS A 312 9.31 -10.00 -9.95
N PRO A 313 8.89 -9.38 -8.83
CA PRO A 313 7.55 -8.79 -8.66
C PRO A 313 7.29 -7.49 -9.43
N TRP A 314 8.24 -6.95 -10.19
CA TRP A 314 8.28 -5.54 -10.60
C TRP A 314 7.33 -5.14 -11.74
N HIS A 315 6.08 -5.58 -11.74
CA HIS A 315 5.04 -5.01 -12.61
C HIS A 315 3.78 -4.76 -11.77
N GLY A 316 3.62 -3.50 -11.36
CA GLY A 316 2.52 -2.94 -10.56
C GLY A 316 2.97 -2.56 -9.16
N ASP A 317 3.36 -1.30 -8.93
CA ASP A 317 3.77 -0.78 -7.62
C ASP A 317 2.65 0.06 -6.98
N SER A 318 2.40 -0.13 -5.69
CA SER A 318 1.38 0.59 -4.91
C SER A 318 1.99 1.69 -4.01
N THR A 319 1.16 2.59 -3.47
CA THR A 319 1.58 3.52 -2.38
C THR A 319 2.25 2.77 -1.24
N ILE A 320 1.74 1.58 -0.93
CA ILE A 320 2.27 0.67 0.08
C ILE A 320 3.70 0.25 -0.25
N ASN A 321 3.99 -0.15 -1.49
CA ASN A 321 5.34 -0.54 -1.87
C ASN A 321 6.33 0.63 -1.87
N GLN A 322 5.86 1.85 -2.12
CA GLN A 322 6.69 3.04 -1.97
C GLN A 322 7.05 3.29 -0.50
N LEU A 323 6.07 3.15 0.41
CA LEU A 323 6.31 3.24 1.84
C LEU A 323 7.25 2.13 2.32
N ILE A 324 7.02 0.87 1.92
CA ILE A 324 7.89 -0.27 2.24
C ILE A 324 9.31 -0.01 1.73
N ALA A 325 9.47 0.50 0.51
CA ALA A 325 10.79 0.79 -0.02
C ALA A 325 11.54 1.84 0.82
N ILE A 326 10.86 2.90 1.25
CA ILE A 326 11.46 3.93 2.10
C ILE A 326 11.76 3.37 3.50
N VAL A 327 10.82 2.63 4.10
CA VAL A 327 11.00 2.01 5.43
C VAL A 327 12.13 0.99 5.41
N HIS A 328 12.21 0.14 4.38
CA HIS A 328 13.27 -0.85 4.23
C HIS A 328 14.64 -0.18 4.15
N GLU A 329 14.78 0.90 3.38
CA GLU A 329 16.03 1.67 3.30
C GLU A 329 16.40 2.33 4.63
N ILE A 330 15.41 2.80 5.40
CA ILE A 330 15.62 3.32 6.75
C ILE A 330 16.11 2.22 7.70
N LEU A 331 15.48 1.04 7.67
CA LEU A 331 15.86 -0.10 8.51
C LEU A 331 17.25 -0.63 8.16
N LEU A 332 17.59 -0.72 6.86
CA LEU A 332 18.93 -1.07 6.41
C LEU A 332 19.99 -0.08 6.89
N ALA A 333 19.69 1.22 6.82
CA ALA A 333 20.56 2.26 7.36
C ALA A 333 20.76 2.08 8.88
N PHE A 334 19.71 1.69 9.62
CA PHE A 334 19.83 1.41 11.06
C PHE A 334 20.73 0.23 11.36
N ASP A 335 20.62 -0.87 10.61
CA ASP A 335 21.49 -2.04 10.74
C ASP A 335 22.96 -1.67 10.51
N ASN A 336 23.21 -0.71 9.62
CA ASN A 336 24.55 -0.20 9.32
C ASN A 336 25.02 0.93 10.25
N SER A 337 24.25 1.33 11.26
CA SER A 337 24.52 2.51 12.09
C SER A 337 24.62 3.83 11.30
N GLU A 338 23.95 3.90 10.15
CA GLU A 338 23.84 5.07 9.28
C GLU A 338 22.60 5.91 9.64
N ARG A 339 22.52 7.12 9.07
CA ARG A 339 21.38 8.03 9.22
C ARG A 339 20.71 8.26 7.87
N VAL A 340 19.41 8.52 7.89
CA VAL A 340 18.65 8.87 6.68
C VAL A 340 18.04 10.25 6.83
N LEU A 341 18.43 11.19 5.95
CA LEU A 341 17.73 12.47 5.80
C LEU A 341 16.67 12.31 4.71
N SER A 342 15.41 12.50 5.06
CA SER A 342 14.28 12.47 4.14
C SER A 342 13.57 13.82 4.11
N VAL A 343 13.13 14.24 2.93
CA VAL A 343 12.29 15.42 2.72
C VAL A 343 11.05 14.99 1.95
N PHE A 344 9.89 15.31 2.53
CA PHE A 344 8.56 15.11 1.97
C PHE A 344 8.06 16.44 1.42
N LEU A 345 7.67 16.43 0.16
CA LEU A 345 7.26 17.60 -0.60
C LEU A 345 5.75 17.53 -0.85
N ASP A 346 5.05 18.63 -0.56
CA ASP A 346 3.63 18.80 -0.82
C ASP A 346 3.45 19.83 -1.94
N PHE A 347 2.74 19.48 -3.01
CA PHE A 347 2.41 20.43 -4.09
C PHE A 347 1.03 21.04 -3.86
N ARG A 348 0.90 22.36 -4.02
CA ARG A 348 -0.36 23.08 -3.84
C ARG A 348 -1.34 22.66 -4.93
N LYS A 349 -2.43 21.98 -4.54
CA LYS A 349 -3.53 21.58 -5.43
C LYS A 349 -3.00 20.98 -6.74
N ALA A 350 -2.17 19.94 -6.62
CA ALA A 350 -1.29 19.51 -7.69
C ALA A 350 -2.02 19.26 -9.02
N PHE A 351 -3.09 18.46 -8.98
CA PHE A 351 -3.92 18.18 -10.15
C PHE A 351 -4.65 19.40 -10.71
N ASP A 352 -5.07 20.34 -9.87
CA ASP A 352 -5.84 21.52 -10.29
C ASP A 352 -4.94 22.61 -10.86
N THR A 353 -3.62 22.48 -10.68
CA THR A 353 -2.65 23.52 -11.04
C THR A 353 -1.86 23.18 -12.32
N VAL A 354 -2.03 21.96 -12.85
CA VAL A 354 -1.39 21.52 -14.10
C VAL A 354 -1.68 22.48 -15.25
N MET A 355 -0.69 23.21 -15.73
CA MET A 355 -0.91 24.15 -16.83
C MET A 355 -1.07 23.42 -18.17
N HIS A 356 -2.17 23.68 -18.88
CA HIS A 356 -2.49 22.98 -20.14
C HIS A 356 -1.39 23.14 -21.19
N LYS A 357 -0.90 24.38 -21.40
CA LYS A 357 0.21 24.64 -22.34
C LYS A 357 1.47 23.84 -22.00
N GLY A 358 1.79 23.72 -20.71
CA GLY A 358 2.97 22.98 -20.27
C GLY A 358 2.80 21.47 -20.47
N LEU A 359 1.60 20.95 -20.18
CA LEU A 359 1.26 19.55 -20.45
C LEU A 359 1.34 19.21 -21.95
N LEU A 360 0.84 20.09 -22.83
CA LEU A 360 0.95 19.90 -24.29
C LEU A 360 2.40 19.94 -24.77
N VAL A 361 3.25 20.80 -24.20
CA VAL A 361 4.70 20.81 -24.48
C VAL A 361 5.33 19.47 -24.08
N LYS A 362 5.00 18.95 -22.91
CA LYS A 362 5.52 17.65 -22.44
C LYS A 362 5.01 16.48 -23.29
N LEU A 363 3.74 16.47 -23.67
CA LEU A 363 3.17 15.47 -24.59
C LEU A 363 3.89 15.46 -25.94
N LYS A 364 4.19 16.64 -26.50
CA LYS A 364 5.01 16.76 -27.73
C LYS A 364 6.44 16.25 -27.50
N ALA A 365 7.07 16.61 -26.38
CA ALA A 365 8.42 16.15 -26.04
C ALA A 365 8.50 14.63 -25.83
N LYS A 366 7.39 13.97 -25.46
CA LYS A 366 7.27 12.50 -25.40
C LYS A 366 7.06 11.83 -26.77
N GLY A 367 7.00 12.61 -27.85
CA GLY A 367 6.92 12.09 -29.22
C GLY A 367 5.50 11.80 -29.70
N LEU A 368 4.47 12.36 -29.06
CA LEU A 368 3.09 12.15 -29.53
C LEU A 368 2.85 12.84 -30.89
N PRO A 369 2.08 12.20 -31.79
CA PRO A 369 1.70 12.80 -33.07
C PRO A 369 0.90 14.10 -32.90
N PRO A 370 0.97 15.03 -33.86
CA PRO A 370 0.19 16.27 -33.81
C PRO A 370 -1.31 16.06 -33.64
N SER A 371 -1.90 15.04 -34.28
CA SER A 371 -3.32 14.71 -34.15
C SER A 371 -3.71 14.33 -32.72
N SER A 372 -2.93 13.49 -32.05
CA SER A 372 -3.16 13.10 -30.65
C SER A 372 -2.99 14.29 -29.71
N VAL A 373 -1.98 15.15 -29.95
CA VAL A 373 -1.78 16.35 -29.14
C VAL A 373 -2.93 17.34 -29.33
N ASN A 374 -3.44 17.50 -30.55
CA ASN A 374 -4.62 18.33 -30.83
C ASN A 374 -5.88 17.80 -30.14
N TRP A 375 -6.03 16.47 -30.04
CA TRP A 375 -7.10 15.86 -29.27
C TRP A 375 -6.97 16.20 -27.78
N PHE A 376 -5.78 16.06 -27.18
CA PHE A 376 -5.55 16.47 -25.79
C PHE A 376 -5.76 17.97 -25.58
N GLU A 377 -5.38 18.79 -26.55
CA GLU A 377 -5.63 20.24 -26.53
C GLU A 377 -7.13 20.54 -26.53
N SER A 378 -7.90 19.93 -27.43
CA SER A 378 -9.37 20.05 -27.44
C SER A 378 -10.00 19.49 -26.17
N TYR A 379 -9.43 18.44 -25.59
CA TYR A 379 -9.91 17.82 -24.36
C TYR A 379 -9.73 18.73 -23.14
N LEU A 380 -8.62 19.50 -23.09
CA LEU A 380 -8.27 20.38 -21.98
C LEU A 380 -8.86 21.80 -22.09
N LEU A 381 -8.97 22.35 -23.29
CA LEU A 381 -9.40 23.73 -23.52
C LEU A 381 -10.92 23.92 -23.50
N ASN A 382 -11.34 25.18 -23.34
CA ASN A 382 -12.75 25.62 -23.38
C ASN A 382 -13.67 24.88 -22.40
N ARG A 383 -13.12 24.43 -21.27
CA ARG A 383 -13.91 23.83 -20.19
C ARG A 383 -14.45 24.94 -19.31
N GLU A 384 -15.73 24.84 -18.99
CA GLU A 384 -16.39 25.72 -18.03
C GLU A 384 -16.80 24.93 -16.79
N ILE A 385 -16.65 25.57 -15.64
CA ILE A 385 -17.14 25.05 -14.36
C ILE A 385 -18.20 25.97 -13.79
N VAL A 386 -19.21 25.36 -13.18
CA VAL A 386 -20.24 26.03 -12.37
C VAL A 386 -20.33 25.29 -11.04
N THR A 387 -20.61 26.04 -9.97
CA THR A 387 -20.82 25.48 -8.64
C THR A 387 -22.24 25.76 -8.22
N THR A 388 -22.96 24.74 -7.74
CA THR A 388 -24.30 24.89 -7.18
C THR A 388 -24.27 24.59 -5.69
N VAL A 389 -24.73 25.55 -4.88
CA VAL A 389 -24.89 25.38 -3.43
C VAL A 389 -26.32 25.77 -3.08
N ASP A 390 -27.04 24.89 -2.37
CA ASP A 390 -28.43 25.10 -1.95
C ASP A 390 -29.38 25.54 -3.07
N GLY A 391 -29.18 24.99 -4.28
CA GLY A 391 -29.98 25.30 -5.46
C GLY A 391 -29.62 26.60 -6.19
N ILE A 392 -28.59 27.32 -5.74
CA ILE A 392 -28.08 28.53 -6.39
C ILE A 392 -26.82 28.19 -7.17
N THR A 393 -26.86 28.37 -8.50
CA THR A 393 -25.75 28.08 -9.42
C THR A 393 -24.95 29.34 -9.72
N SER A 394 -23.61 29.23 -9.68
CA SER A 394 -22.70 30.31 -10.04
C SER A 394 -22.73 30.60 -11.55
N SER A 395 -22.22 31.76 -11.96
CA SER A 395 -21.86 31.99 -13.36
C SER A 395 -20.79 30.99 -13.82
N ALA A 396 -20.83 30.59 -15.08
CA ALA A 396 -19.83 29.73 -15.69
C ALA A 396 -18.45 30.42 -15.67
N ARG A 397 -17.41 29.66 -15.35
CA ARG A 397 -16.02 30.12 -15.36
C ARG A 397 -15.17 29.19 -16.20
N ILE A 398 -14.41 29.76 -17.13
CA ILE A 398 -13.44 29.00 -17.95
C ILE A 398 -12.29 28.49 -17.07
N VAL A 399 -11.94 27.23 -17.25
CA VAL A 399 -10.83 26.54 -16.61
C VAL A 399 -9.62 26.57 -17.54
N ASP A 400 -8.59 27.32 -17.15
CA ASP A 400 -7.35 27.52 -17.90
C ASP A 400 -6.18 26.62 -17.44
N ARG A 401 -6.44 25.80 -16.42
CA ARG A 401 -5.45 24.96 -15.74
C ARG A 401 -6.13 23.80 -15.01
N GLY A 402 -5.33 22.80 -14.68
CA GLY A 402 -5.75 21.58 -14.03
C GLY A 402 -6.20 20.52 -15.04
N VAL A 403 -6.17 19.28 -14.59
CA VAL A 403 -6.70 18.15 -15.35
C VAL A 403 -8.18 17.92 -14.99
N PRO A 404 -9.07 17.61 -15.95
CA PRO A 404 -10.52 17.57 -15.70
C PRO A 404 -10.94 16.64 -14.54
N GLN A 405 -11.77 17.16 -13.64
CA GLN A 405 -12.31 16.40 -12.50
C GLN A 405 -13.31 15.34 -12.98
N GLY A 406 -13.27 14.14 -12.38
CA GLY A 406 -14.08 12.99 -12.81
C GLY A 406 -13.53 12.22 -14.01
N SER A 407 -12.42 12.67 -14.61
CA SER A 407 -11.80 11.97 -15.73
C SER A 407 -10.86 10.84 -15.32
N VAL A 408 -10.99 9.70 -15.99
CA VAL A 408 -10.06 8.56 -15.89
C VAL A 408 -8.65 8.91 -16.40
N LEU A 409 -8.50 9.90 -17.29
CA LEU A 409 -7.20 10.32 -17.83
C LEU A 409 -6.41 11.26 -16.89
N ARG A 410 -7.05 11.75 -15.83
CA ARG A 410 -6.44 12.70 -14.88
C ARG A 410 -5.11 12.19 -14.27
N PRO A 411 -5.01 10.95 -13.76
CA PRO A 411 -3.75 10.44 -13.22
C PRO A 411 -2.64 10.33 -14.27
N LEU A 412 -2.96 9.81 -15.47
CA LEU A 412 -1.99 9.66 -16.56
C LEU A 412 -1.40 11.01 -16.99
N LEU A 413 -2.26 12.01 -17.20
CA LEU A 413 -1.84 13.35 -17.61
C LEU A 413 -0.97 14.02 -16.54
N PHE A 414 -1.29 13.80 -15.25
CA PHE A 414 -0.47 14.30 -14.15
C PHE A 414 0.91 13.64 -14.13
N LEU A 415 0.99 12.32 -14.30
CA LEU A 415 2.25 11.58 -14.33
C LEU A 415 3.14 12.05 -15.49
N ILE A 416 2.57 12.23 -16.69
CA ILE A 416 3.30 12.81 -17.83
C ILE A 416 3.81 14.21 -17.50
N PHE A 417 3.03 15.00 -16.74
CA PHE A 417 3.40 16.35 -16.37
C PHE A 417 4.60 16.39 -15.40
N ILE A 418 4.62 15.52 -14.39
CA ILE A 418 5.64 15.51 -13.35
C ILE A 418 6.87 14.65 -13.70
N ASP A 419 6.86 13.97 -14.86
CA ASP A 419 7.85 12.93 -15.26
C ASP A 419 9.34 13.34 -15.16
N ASP A 420 9.62 14.63 -15.34
CA ASP A 420 10.96 15.23 -15.38
C ASP A 420 11.33 15.98 -14.07
N LEU A 421 10.49 15.96 -13.04
CA LEU A 421 10.71 16.70 -11.79
C LEU A 421 12.02 16.30 -11.10
N GLY A 422 12.37 15.01 -11.15
CA GLY A 422 13.60 14.52 -10.54
C GLY A 422 14.84 14.62 -11.43
N ASP A 423 14.73 15.20 -12.62
CA ASP A 423 15.89 15.35 -13.50
C ASP A 423 16.94 16.24 -12.84
N ASN A 424 18.19 15.77 -12.79
CA ASN A 424 19.33 16.43 -12.14
C ASN A 424 19.28 16.50 -10.60
N VAL A 425 18.24 15.91 -9.97
CA VAL A 425 18.22 15.70 -8.51
C VAL A 425 19.19 14.58 -8.17
N SER A 426 20.11 14.86 -7.25
CA SER A 426 21.17 13.93 -6.89
C SER A 426 20.73 12.91 -5.82
N ALA A 427 19.81 13.30 -4.94
CA ALA A 427 19.17 12.44 -3.94
C ALA A 427 18.27 11.38 -4.59
N THR A 428 17.98 10.30 -3.86
CA THR A 428 17.01 9.31 -4.32
C THR A 428 15.62 9.91 -4.21
N MET A 429 14.96 10.11 -5.35
CA MET A 429 13.62 10.67 -5.41
C MET A 429 12.58 9.59 -5.70
N ARG A 430 11.46 9.63 -4.96
CA ARG A 430 10.30 8.76 -5.13
C ARG A 430 9.07 9.62 -5.41
N LEU A 431 8.40 9.29 -6.50
CA LEU A 431 7.22 9.99 -7.00
C LEU A 431 6.07 9.00 -7.10
N PHE A 432 4.92 9.38 -6.58
CA PHE A 432 3.69 8.60 -6.72
C PHE A 432 2.49 9.54 -6.68
N ALA A 433 1.68 9.52 -7.74
CA ALA A 433 0.61 10.51 -7.91
C ALA A 433 1.14 11.92 -7.59
N ASP A 434 0.48 12.67 -6.71
CA ASP A 434 0.86 14.01 -6.26
C ASP A 434 1.90 14.04 -5.12
N ASP A 435 2.26 12.90 -4.53
CA ASP A 435 3.25 12.80 -3.47
C ASP A 435 4.68 12.71 -4.03
N ALA A 436 5.57 13.53 -3.45
CA ALA A 436 6.98 13.52 -3.78
C ALA A 436 7.85 13.46 -2.52
N SER A 437 8.84 12.58 -2.53
CA SER A 437 9.83 12.48 -1.45
C SER A 437 11.23 12.33 -2.01
N LEU A 438 12.21 12.89 -1.32
CA LEU A 438 13.62 12.65 -1.59
C LEU A 438 14.32 12.23 -0.31
N TYR A 439 15.27 11.30 -0.41
CA TYR A 439 16.05 10.87 0.74
C TYR A 439 17.51 10.57 0.38
N ARG A 440 18.37 10.67 1.40
CA ARG A 440 19.78 10.29 1.35
C ARG A 440 20.19 9.56 2.63
N VAL A 441 20.92 8.47 2.44
CA VAL A 441 21.62 7.74 3.51
C VAL A 441 23.01 8.34 3.70
N THR A 442 23.49 8.42 4.94
CA THR A 442 24.82 8.92 5.27
C THR A 442 25.42 8.21 6.47
N GLU A 443 26.73 8.07 6.42
CA GLU A 443 27.55 7.76 7.57
C GLU A 443 27.57 8.95 8.56
N GLU A 444 27.73 8.64 9.84
CA GLU A 444 27.41 9.49 10.98
C GLU A 444 28.13 10.85 11.04
N ASN A 445 29.30 10.97 10.40
CA ASN A 445 30.19 12.12 10.52
C ASN A 445 29.89 13.28 9.55
N ASP A 446 29.00 13.11 8.57
CA ASP A 446 28.88 14.04 7.44
C ASP A 446 27.47 14.57 7.16
N ILE A 447 26.61 14.63 8.19
CA ILE A 447 25.23 15.11 8.05
C ILE A 447 25.14 16.52 7.43
N ARG A 448 26.14 17.38 7.68
CA ARG A 448 26.19 18.74 7.12
C ARG A 448 26.33 18.74 5.61
N LYS A 449 27.23 17.94 5.04
CA LYS A 449 27.35 17.85 3.57
C LYS A 449 26.10 17.26 2.94
N VAL A 450 25.43 16.34 3.61
CA VAL A 450 24.17 15.75 3.14
C VAL A 450 23.06 16.79 3.12
N ILE A 451 22.97 17.62 4.17
CA ILE A 451 22.04 18.75 4.22
C ILE A 451 22.33 19.73 3.07
N ASP A 452 23.60 20.11 2.86
CA ASP A 452 23.98 21.02 1.76
C ASP A 452 23.62 20.43 0.39
N GLN A 453 23.79 19.13 0.21
CA GLN A 453 23.44 18.45 -1.03
C GLN A 453 21.93 18.37 -1.25
N VAL A 454 21.16 18.04 -0.21
CA VAL A 454 19.69 18.06 -0.26
C VAL A 454 19.18 19.47 -0.52
N ASN A 455 19.80 20.50 0.05
CA ASN A 455 19.44 21.90 -0.21
C ASN A 455 19.66 22.29 -1.68
N LYS A 456 20.75 21.83 -2.31
CA LYS A 456 20.96 22.03 -3.76
C LYS A 456 19.89 21.33 -4.58
N ASP A 457 19.51 20.10 -4.22
CA ASP A 457 18.43 19.36 -4.88
C ASP A 457 17.08 20.08 -4.72
N LEU A 458 16.78 20.62 -3.54
CA LEU A 458 15.57 21.39 -3.28
C LEU A 458 15.50 22.69 -4.09
N LEU A 459 16.63 23.36 -4.33
CA LEU A 459 16.66 24.55 -5.20
C LEU A 459 16.33 24.21 -6.66
N LEU A 460 16.78 23.06 -7.16
CA LEU A 460 16.44 22.58 -8.50
C LEU A 460 14.93 22.28 -8.60
N ILE A 461 14.39 21.57 -7.61
CA ILE A 461 12.97 21.25 -7.50
C ILE A 461 12.13 22.52 -7.40
N TYR A 462 12.57 23.51 -6.61
CA TYR A 462 11.90 24.78 -6.50
C TYR A 462 11.90 25.54 -7.83
N GLY A 463 13.05 25.64 -8.51
CA GLY A 463 13.15 26.25 -9.84
C GLY A 463 12.23 25.58 -10.88
N TRP A 464 12.18 24.25 -10.87
CA TRP A 464 11.23 23.47 -11.68
C TRP A 464 9.78 23.82 -11.33
N SER A 465 9.44 23.91 -10.05
CA SER A 465 8.09 24.22 -9.56
C SER A 465 7.59 25.59 -10.02
N ILE A 466 8.48 26.59 -10.03
CA ILE A 466 8.19 27.94 -10.54
C ILE A 466 7.97 27.91 -12.05
N THR A 467 8.84 27.21 -12.77
CA THR A 467 8.81 27.13 -14.25
C THR A 467 7.51 26.49 -14.74
N TRP A 468 7.11 25.37 -14.12
CA TRP A 468 5.91 24.62 -14.50
C TRP A 468 4.64 25.06 -13.76
N LYS A 469 4.75 26.09 -12.91
CA LYS A 469 3.66 26.65 -12.08
C LYS A 469 3.01 25.65 -11.13
N LEU A 470 3.65 24.52 -10.86
CA LEU A 470 3.21 23.53 -9.88
C LEU A 470 3.88 23.85 -8.53
N TYR A 471 3.37 24.89 -7.85
CA TYR A 471 4.02 25.45 -6.67
C TYR A 471 4.00 24.52 -5.46
N LEU A 472 5.09 24.51 -4.71
CA LEU A 472 5.20 23.79 -3.45
C LEU A 472 4.39 24.47 -2.33
N ASN A 473 3.86 23.65 -1.44
CA ASN A 473 3.21 24.06 -0.22
C ASN A 473 4.22 23.98 0.93
N ILE A 474 5.07 25.01 1.01
CA ILE A 474 6.20 25.09 1.93
C ILE A 474 5.84 24.67 3.36
N ASP A 475 4.69 25.12 3.88
CA ASP A 475 4.26 24.85 5.25
C ASP A 475 3.95 23.37 5.51
N LYS A 476 3.53 22.65 4.47
CA LYS A 476 3.24 21.22 4.51
C LYS A 476 4.44 20.34 4.14
N CYS A 477 5.47 20.90 3.51
CA CYS A 477 6.72 20.18 3.29
C CYS A 477 7.41 19.89 4.63
N LYS A 478 7.94 18.67 4.80
CA LYS A 478 8.58 18.22 6.04
C LYS A 478 9.94 17.59 5.77
N ALA A 479 10.93 17.88 6.61
CA ALA A 479 12.20 17.17 6.64
C ALA A 479 12.33 16.39 7.94
N MET A 480 12.85 15.17 7.84
CA MET A 480 13.00 14.23 8.94
C MET A 480 14.36 13.54 8.84
N ILE A 481 15.00 13.33 10.00
CA ILE A 481 16.22 12.52 10.12
C ILE A 481 15.88 11.27 10.90
N PHE A 482 16.16 10.11 10.31
CA PHE A 482 16.01 8.81 10.95
C PHE A 482 17.39 8.33 11.46
N SER A 483 17.46 7.94 12.74
CA SER A 483 18.68 7.47 13.42
C SER A 483 18.33 6.66 14.67
N THR A 484 19.16 5.68 15.05
CA THR A 484 19.01 4.85 16.26
C THR A 484 19.67 5.42 17.52
N ARG A 485 20.49 6.48 17.40
CA ARG A 485 21.21 7.11 18.52
C ARG A 485 20.52 8.38 19.01
N GLU A 486 20.40 8.55 20.33
CA GLU A 486 19.81 9.72 20.97
C GLU A 486 20.66 11.01 20.85
N ARG A 487 19.94 12.13 20.88
CA ARG A 487 20.32 13.52 20.59
C ARG A 487 21.72 13.93 21.02
N ASN A 488 22.49 14.44 20.06
CA ASN A 488 23.27 15.67 20.24
C ASN A 488 23.52 16.35 18.88
N THR A 489 23.20 17.65 18.80
CA THR A 489 23.30 18.57 17.63
C THR A 489 22.22 18.49 16.53
N LEU A 490 20.99 18.90 16.88
CA LEU A 490 19.92 19.27 15.94
C LEU A 490 19.65 20.80 15.98
N ALA A 491 20.69 21.58 16.27
CA ALA A 491 20.61 23.04 16.20
C ALA A 491 20.43 23.45 14.73
N SER A 492 19.17 23.70 14.37
CA SER A 492 18.69 24.30 13.12
C SER A 492 19.30 23.76 11.83
N LEU A 493 18.53 22.96 11.07
CA LEU A 493 18.71 22.93 9.62
C LEU A 493 18.71 24.39 9.14
N PRO A 494 19.74 24.87 8.41
CA PRO A 494 19.75 26.24 7.93
C PRO A 494 18.46 26.47 7.12
N PRO A 495 17.68 27.53 7.41
CA PRO A 495 16.52 27.86 6.62
C PRO A 495 16.97 28.08 5.19
N VAL A 496 16.27 27.44 4.26
CA VAL A 496 16.42 27.75 2.84
C VAL A 496 15.81 29.14 2.65
N GLU A 497 16.49 30.04 1.92
CA GLU A 497 15.86 31.31 1.54
C GLU A 497 14.56 31.00 0.78
N GLY A 498 13.41 31.27 1.40
CA GLY A 498 12.07 30.96 0.88
C GLY A 498 11.45 29.63 1.32
N PHE A 499 12.09 28.83 2.19
CA PHE A 499 11.56 27.56 2.71
C PHE A 499 11.81 27.42 4.22
N HIS A 500 10.75 27.59 5.02
CA HIS A 500 10.78 27.34 6.47
C HIS A 500 10.18 25.96 6.76
N ILE A 501 11.03 24.98 7.06
CA ILE A 501 10.58 23.62 7.40
C ILE A 501 10.24 23.57 8.88
N HIS A 502 8.94 23.53 9.20
CA HIS A 502 8.46 23.34 10.58
C HIS A 502 8.71 21.90 11.03
N GLN A 503 9.60 21.73 12.02
CA GLN A 503 9.99 20.46 12.63
C GLN A 503 8.77 19.66 13.14
N SER A 504 8.80 18.34 12.96
CA SER A 504 7.92 17.41 13.67
C SER A 504 8.71 16.17 14.04
N THR A 505 8.82 15.92 15.34
CA THR A 505 9.44 14.74 15.96
C THR A 505 8.45 13.58 15.94
N THR A 506 8.88 12.39 15.51
CA THR A 506 8.24 11.12 15.92
C THR A 506 9.33 10.06 15.77
N ILE A 507 9.83 9.38 16.82
CA ILE A 507 9.20 8.86 18.04
C ILE A 507 9.96 9.34 19.29
N GLY A 508 9.20 9.78 20.30
CA GLY A 508 9.68 10.39 21.55
C GLY A 508 8.98 11.73 21.82
N VAL A 509 7.72 11.65 22.26
CA VAL A 509 6.75 12.65 22.80
C VAL A 509 7.33 14.07 23.08
N GLU A 510 6.72 15.21 22.71
CA GLU A 510 5.35 15.70 22.94
C GLU A 510 4.94 16.78 21.93
N MET A 511 3.62 16.99 21.76
CA MET A 511 3.04 18.10 20.99
C MET A 511 2.77 19.29 21.91
N GLU A 512 3.07 20.51 21.45
CA GLU A 512 2.29 21.68 21.85
C GLU A 512 1.74 22.39 20.61
N THR A 513 0.42 22.36 20.53
CA THR A 513 -0.39 23.23 19.69
C THR A 513 -0.78 24.46 20.50
N SER A 514 -0.39 25.65 20.05
CA SER A 514 -1.19 26.86 20.33
C SER A 514 -0.99 27.88 19.21
N GLY A 515 -2.09 28.18 18.52
CA GLY A 515 -2.21 29.32 17.64
C GLY A 515 -2.87 30.48 18.38
N VAL A 516 -2.31 31.67 18.16
CA VAL A 516 -2.91 33.02 18.23
C VAL A 516 -3.28 33.55 19.63
N GLY A 517 -2.58 34.61 20.03
CA GLY A 517 -2.97 35.55 21.07
C GLY A 517 -2.06 36.79 21.07
N SER A 518 -2.52 37.86 20.44
CA SER A 518 -1.92 39.20 20.46
C SER A 518 -1.93 39.83 21.86
N SER A 519 -0.80 40.39 22.34
CA SER A 519 -0.69 41.73 22.94
C SER A 519 0.65 41.94 23.68
N GLY A 520 1.31 43.09 23.45
CA GLY A 520 2.00 43.83 24.51
C GLY A 520 3.54 43.78 24.58
N ASN A 521 4.15 44.82 23.99
CA ASN A 521 5.33 45.60 24.42
C ASN A 521 6.66 44.94 24.86
N GLY A 522 7.74 45.38 24.19
CA GLY A 522 9.11 45.32 24.70
C GLY A 522 10.15 45.55 23.60
N ASP A 523 10.51 46.81 23.38
CA ASP A 523 11.49 47.30 22.39
C ASP A 523 12.85 46.60 22.40
N SER A 524 13.39 46.38 21.20
CA SER A 524 14.72 46.90 20.87
C SER A 524 14.87 47.08 19.36
N THR A 525 14.66 48.32 18.93
CA THR A 525 15.05 48.90 17.63
C THR A 525 16.55 48.76 17.35
N VAL A 526 16.91 48.39 16.12
CA VAL A 526 17.97 49.09 15.38
C VAL A 526 17.49 49.33 13.94
N VAL A 527 17.34 50.62 13.63
CA VAL A 527 17.09 51.18 12.31
C VAL A 527 18.44 51.34 11.59
N ALA A 528 18.50 51.00 10.30
CA ALA A 528 19.39 51.65 9.35
C ALA A 528 18.76 51.63 7.94
N THR A 529 18.47 52.83 7.46
CA THR A 529 17.84 53.20 6.19
C THR A 529 18.86 53.49 5.07
N ASN A 530 18.37 53.40 3.83
CA ASN A 530 18.69 54.16 2.61
C ASN A 530 19.78 53.68 1.62
N GLY A 531 19.30 53.46 0.38
CA GLY A 531 19.98 53.76 -0.89
C GLY A 531 20.73 52.57 -1.51
N ILE A 532 20.65 52.24 -2.81
CA ILE A 532 20.22 52.92 -4.03
C ILE A 532 19.85 51.82 -5.04
N LEU A 533 18.73 51.99 -5.75
CA LEU A 533 18.46 51.33 -7.03
C LEU A 533 19.33 51.96 -8.12
N THR A 534 19.99 51.14 -8.93
CA THR A 534 20.29 51.49 -10.33
C THR A 534 20.13 50.25 -11.21
N GLU A 535 19.10 50.30 -12.06
CA GLU A 535 19.03 49.55 -13.31
C GLU A 535 20.26 49.87 -14.17
N THR A 536 20.77 48.91 -14.94
CA THR A 536 21.13 49.15 -16.35
C THR A 536 20.98 47.87 -17.18
N SER A 537 20.54 48.11 -18.40
CA SER A 537 20.06 47.25 -19.49
C SER A 537 21.15 46.66 -20.39
N SER A 538 20.70 45.84 -21.37
CA SER A 538 21.32 45.40 -22.64
C SER A 538 22.17 44.12 -22.57
N GLY A 539 22.12 43.17 -23.50
CA GLY A 539 21.47 43.01 -24.81
C GLY A 539 22.19 41.84 -25.54
N GLY A 540 21.58 41.24 -26.57
CA GLY A 540 22.34 40.43 -27.55
C GLY A 540 21.71 39.12 -28.02
N CYS A 541 21.13 39.16 -29.22
CA CYS A 541 20.71 38.05 -30.08
C CYS A 541 21.91 37.26 -30.66
N GLY A 542 21.69 36.01 -31.08
CA GLY A 542 22.59 35.30 -32.02
C GLY A 542 22.21 33.83 -32.25
N ALA A 543 21.93 33.48 -33.50
CA ALA A 543 21.26 32.25 -33.94
C ALA A 543 22.19 31.15 -34.50
N CYS A 544 21.57 29.98 -34.73
CA CYS A 544 21.86 28.93 -35.72
C CYS A 544 22.86 27.80 -35.39
N GLY A 545 22.42 26.55 -35.61
CA GLY A 545 23.32 25.40 -35.80
C GLY A 545 22.70 24.03 -35.50
N SER A 546 22.02 23.46 -36.49
CA SER A 546 21.50 22.08 -36.56
C SER A 546 22.56 20.98 -36.46
N GLY A 547 22.23 19.82 -35.87
CA GLY A 547 22.74 18.52 -36.33
C GLY A 547 23.04 17.45 -35.26
N LEU A 548 22.37 16.30 -35.40
CA LEU A 548 22.73 14.93 -34.96
C LEU A 548 22.56 14.63 -33.45
N VAL A 549 21.48 13.96 -33.03
CA VAL A 549 21.20 12.50 -33.09
C VAL A 549 22.20 11.67 -32.28
N ASN A 550 21.63 10.92 -31.32
CA ASN A 550 22.20 9.88 -30.45
C ASN A 550 22.98 10.36 -29.22
N ASP A 551 22.29 10.40 -28.08
CA ASP A 551 22.64 9.55 -26.93
C ASP A 551 21.56 9.66 -25.84
N PHE A 552 20.53 8.80 -25.90
CA PHE A 552 19.64 8.57 -24.77
C PHE A 552 20.33 7.68 -23.74
N ARG A 553 21.24 8.27 -22.96
CA ARG A 553 21.62 7.70 -21.66
C ARG A 553 20.71 8.32 -20.60
N ARG A 554 19.71 7.53 -20.19
CA ARG A 554 18.94 7.74 -18.94
C ARG A 554 19.90 8.16 -17.83
N ILE A 555 19.71 9.37 -17.32
CA ILE A 555 20.39 9.85 -16.12
C ILE A 555 19.78 9.07 -14.94
N LYS A 556 20.66 8.50 -14.10
CA LYS A 556 20.33 7.74 -12.91
C LYS A 556 19.80 8.69 -11.83
N GLY A 557 18.67 8.35 -11.18
CA GLY A 557 18.25 9.03 -9.95
C GLY A 557 16.74 8.96 -9.64
N VAL A 558 15.90 8.94 -10.68
CA VAL A 558 14.43 8.97 -10.52
C VAL A 558 13.85 7.59 -10.80
N LYS A 559 13.18 7.00 -9.80
CA LYS A 559 12.46 5.73 -9.96
C LYS A 559 10.96 6.01 -10.05
N TRP A 560 10.47 6.14 -11.29
CA TRP A 560 9.04 6.05 -11.60
C TRP A 560 8.56 4.63 -11.32
N ARG A 561 7.51 4.50 -10.50
CA ARG A 561 6.93 3.22 -10.08
C ARG A 561 5.42 3.34 -10.28
N PHE A 562 4.97 2.77 -11.41
CA PHE A 562 3.58 2.68 -11.83
C PHE A 562 2.91 1.44 -11.25
#